data_AF-A0A1M6LM85-F1
#
_entry.id   AF-A0A1M6LM85-F1
#
_cell.length_a   1.000
_cell.length_b   1.000
_cell.length_c   1.000
_cell.angle_alpha   90.00
_cell.angle_beta   90.00
_cell.angle_gamma   90.00
#
_symmetry.space_group_name_H-M   'P 1'
#
loop_
_entity.id
_entity.type
_entity.pdbx_description
1 polymer ?
#
loop_
_entity_poly.entity_id
_entity_poly.type
_entity_poly.pdbx_seq_one_letter_code
_entity_poly.pdbx_strand_id
1 'polypeptide(L)'
;MEIFKIVGLGIIATILTIIVKQYKPEYGVHISIAAGVMIFLMIAGKLVSVFEVINQLTDKLEIDLVYVKSIFKIIGIAYISEFGAQICRDSGEEAIAFKVELGGKIIIMVLALPILLSVFNLITKLML
;
A
#
# COMPACT_ATOMS: atom_id res chain seq x y z
N MET A 1 -16.38 11.73 10.15
CA MET A 1 -15.49 10.69 10.70
C MET A 1 -15.31 9.59 9.64
N GLU A 2 -14.22 9.61 8.88
CA GLU A 2 -13.99 8.67 7.76
C GLU A 2 -13.96 7.20 8.20
N ILE A 3 -13.49 6.92 9.42
CA ILE A 3 -13.46 5.57 9.97
C ILE A 3 -14.84 4.91 10.04
N PHE A 4 -15.91 5.67 10.34
CA PHE A 4 -17.27 5.15 10.37
C PHE A 4 -17.76 4.76 8.97
N LYS A 5 -17.35 5.50 7.93
CA LYS A 5 -17.70 5.16 6.55
C LYS A 5 -17.00 3.87 6.11
N ILE A 6 -15.72 3.71 6.44
CA ILE A 6 -14.94 2.51 6.13
C ILE A 6 -15.54 1.29 6.82
N VAL A 7 -15.78 1.38 8.13
CA VAL A 7 -16.37 0.28 8.91
C VAL A 7 -17.79 -0.04 8.44
N GLY A 8 -18.61 0.97 8.21
CA GLY A 8 -19.98 0.80 7.69
C GLY A 8 -20.01 0.11 6.33
N LEU A 9 -19.17 0.56 5.39
CA LEU A 9 -19.06 -0.05 4.07
C LEU A 9 -18.55 -1.49 4.15
N GLY A 10 -17.57 -1.77 5.03
CA GLY A 10 -17.09 -3.12 5.30
C GLY A 10 -18.21 -4.04 5.78
N ILE A 11 -18.96 -3.64 6.81
CA ILE A 11 -20.07 -4.44 7.36
C ILE A 11 -21.14 -4.70 6.30
N ILE A 12 -21.57 -3.67 5.56
CA ILE A 12 -22.59 -3.80 4.50
C ILE A 12 -22.09 -4.77 3.42
N ALA A 13 -20.85 -4.59 2.95
CA ALA A 13 -20.26 -5.47 1.94
C ALA A 13 -20.15 -6.91 2.41
N THR A 14 -19.77 -7.15 3.67
CA THR A 14 -19.71 -8.50 4.24
C THR A 14 -21.09 -9.17 4.26
N ILE A 15 -22.13 -8.46 4.72
CA ILE A 15 -23.50 -8.99 4.74
C ILE A 15 -23.97 -9.34 3.33
N LEU A 16 -23.78 -8.43 2.36
CA LEU A 16 -24.16 -8.65 0.96
C LEU A 16 -23.39 -9.83 0.36
N THR A 17 -22.10 -9.93 0.64
CA THR A 17 -21.25 -11.03 0.16
C THR A 17 -21.74 -12.37 0.70
N ILE A 18 -22.08 -12.47 1.99
CA ILE A 18 -22.60 -13.70 2.59
C ILE A 18 -23.92 -14.11 1.92
N ILE A 19 -24.85 -13.17 1.72
CA ILE A 19 -26.15 -13.46 1.09
C ILE A 19 -25.96 -13.92 -0.36
N VAL A 20 -25.18 -13.21 -1.16
CA VAL A 20 -24.99 -13.53 -2.58
C VAL A 20 -24.23 -14.84 -2.77
N LYS A 21 -23.26 -15.15 -1.89
CA LYS A 21 -22.53 -16.42 -1.93
C LYS A 21 -23.45 -17.64 -1.77
N GLN A 22 -24.59 -17.51 -1.10
CA GLN A 22 -25.58 -18.60 -0.98
C GLN A 22 -26.29 -18.92 -2.30
N TYR A 23 -26.43 -17.94 -3.20
CA TYR A 23 -27.10 -18.12 -4.50
C TYR A 23 -26.09 -18.40 -5.62
N LYS A 24 -25.06 -17.54 -5.74
CA LYS A 24 -23.98 -17.68 -6.72
C LYS A 24 -22.65 -17.22 -6.10
N PRO A 25 -21.75 -18.15 -5.73
CA PRO A 25 -20.51 -17.83 -5.01
C PRO A 25 -19.58 -16.87 -5.78
N GLU A 26 -19.54 -16.97 -7.11
CA GLU A 26 -18.74 -16.11 -7.99
C GLU A 26 -19.07 -14.62 -7.82
N TYR A 27 -20.35 -14.27 -7.73
CA TYR A 27 -20.78 -12.87 -7.56
C TYR A 27 -20.43 -12.32 -6.18
N GLY A 28 -20.35 -13.18 -5.16
CA GLY A 28 -19.89 -12.77 -3.83
C GLY A 28 -18.44 -12.33 -3.82
N VAL A 29 -17.58 -12.99 -4.60
CA VAL A 29 -16.17 -12.58 -4.77
C VAL A 29 -16.10 -11.18 -5.39
N HIS A 30 -16.87 -10.90 -6.44
CA HIS A 30 -16.90 -9.59 -7.07
C HIS A 30 -17.33 -8.46 -6.12
N ILE A 31 -18.28 -8.71 -5.22
CA ILE A 31 -18.70 -7.74 -4.18
C ILE A 31 -17.56 -7.47 -3.21
N SER A 32 -16.86 -8.52 -2.75
CA SER A 32 -15.71 -8.39 -1.85
C SER A 32 -14.60 -7.54 -2.45
N ILE A 33 -14.25 -7.80 -3.72
CA ILE A 33 -13.24 -7.03 -4.45
C ILE A 33 -13.68 -5.57 -4.60
N ALA A 34 -14.91 -5.31 -5.03
CA ALA A 34 -15.41 -3.95 -5.21
C ALA A 34 -15.41 -3.16 -3.89
N ALA A 35 -15.82 -3.78 -2.79
CA ALA A 35 -15.79 -3.17 -1.47
C ALA A 35 -14.36 -2.90 -1.00
N GLY A 36 -13.45 -3.88 -1.16
CA GLY A 36 -12.04 -3.71 -0.86
C GLY A 36 -11.43 -2.51 -1.60
N VAL A 37 -11.68 -2.42 -2.91
CA VAL A 37 -11.18 -1.32 -3.76
C VAL A 37 -11.74 0.03 -3.29
N MET A 38 -13.04 0.13 -2.97
CA MET A 38 -13.61 1.36 -2.42
C MET A 38 -12.96 1.77 -1.10
N ILE A 39 -12.79 0.83 -0.16
CA ILE A 39 -12.13 1.09 1.12
C ILE A 39 -10.70 1.58 0.90
N PHE A 40 -9.96 0.93 0.00
CA PHE A 40 -8.59 1.33 -0.32
C PHE A 40 -8.51 2.75 -0.88
N LEU A 41 -9.38 3.09 -1.84
CA LEU A 41 -9.43 4.45 -2.41
C LEU A 41 -9.75 5.52 -1.35
N MET A 42 -10.62 5.21 -0.40
CA MET A 42 -10.94 6.13 0.72
C MET A 42 -9.72 6.37 1.64
N ILE A 43 -8.87 5.36 1.82
CA ILE A 43 -7.66 5.46 2.65
C ILE A 43 -6.50 6.09 1.85
N ALA A 44 -6.39 5.80 0.56
CA ALA A 44 -5.31 6.29 -0.30
C ALA A 44 -5.19 7.82 -0.31
N GLY A 45 -6.32 8.54 -0.25
CA GLY A 45 -6.30 10.01 -0.14
C GLY A 45 -5.64 10.53 1.15
N LYS A 46 -5.71 9.78 2.26
CA LYS A 46 -5.06 10.16 3.53
C LYS A 46 -3.54 10.04 3.46
N LEU A 47 -3.03 9.07 2.70
CA LEU A 47 -1.60 8.93 2.46
C LEU A 47 -1.06 10.20 1.80
N VAL A 48 -1.76 10.76 0.80
CA VAL A 48 -1.37 12.03 0.13
C VAL A 48 -1.21 13.19 1.13
N SER A 49 -2.12 13.34 2.10
CA SER A 49 -1.99 14.38 3.13
C SER A 49 -0.74 14.21 4.00
N VAL A 50 -0.33 12.96 4.27
CA VAL A 50 0.93 12.70 4.99
C VAL A 50 2.12 13.13 4.14
N PHE A 51 2.10 12.86 2.82
CA PHE A 51 3.15 13.33 1.90
C PHE A 51 3.29 14.86 1.88
N GLU A 52 2.18 15.59 1.90
CA GLU A 52 2.19 17.07 1.89
C GLU A 52 2.88 17.64 3.14
N VAL A 53 2.54 17.12 4.32
CA VAL A 53 3.14 17.55 5.59
C VAL A 53 4.64 17.27 5.59
N ILE A 54 5.04 16.08 5.11
CA ILE A 54 6.44 15.69 5.02
C ILE A 54 7.24 16.61 4.09
N ASN A 55 6.70 16.93 2.91
CA ASN A 55 7.34 17.87 1.98
C ASN A 55 7.54 19.24 2.65
N GLN A 56 6.51 19.77 3.33
CA GLN A 56 6.60 21.05 4.05
C GLN A 56 7.64 21.06 5.17
N LEU A 57 7.86 19.93 5.87
CA LEU A 57 8.90 19.81 6.89
C LEU A 57 10.30 19.76 6.26
N THR A 58 10.43 19.04 5.15
CA THR A 58 11.73 18.82 4.49
C THR A 58 12.23 20.12 3.83
N ASP A 59 11.33 20.93 3.26
CA ASP A 59 11.64 22.26 2.73
C ASP A 59 12.22 23.21 3.79
N LYS A 60 11.88 23.01 5.08
CA LYS A 60 12.38 23.84 6.18
C LYS A 60 13.72 23.38 6.77
N LEU A 61 14.12 22.14 6.50
CA LEU A 61 15.25 21.48 7.19
C LEU A 61 16.50 21.30 6.31
N GLU A 62 16.51 21.82 5.08
CA GLU A 62 17.59 21.60 4.08
C GLU A 62 17.97 20.11 3.91
N ILE A 63 17.06 19.19 4.25
CA ILE A 63 17.27 17.77 4.07
C ILE A 63 17.09 17.46 2.58
N ASP A 64 17.96 16.61 2.04
CA ASP A 64 17.80 16.13 0.67
C ASP A 64 16.49 15.33 0.54
N LEU A 65 15.48 15.99 -0.05
CA LEU A 65 14.13 15.48 -0.33
C LEU A 65 14.15 14.10 -1.02
N VAL A 66 15.25 13.74 -1.68
CA VAL A 66 15.41 12.47 -2.36
C VAL A 66 15.25 11.28 -1.42
N TYR A 67 15.80 11.31 -0.20
CA TYR A 67 15.73 10.15 0.72
C TYR A 67 14.35 9.98 1.33
N VAL A 68 13.77 11.07 1.83
CA VAL A 68 12.44 11.07 2.44
C VAL A 68 11.40 10.61 1.41
N LYS A 69 11.44 11.19 0.20
CA LYS A 69 10.55 10.80 -0.90
C LYS A 69 10.72 9.33 -1.30
N SER A 70 11.94 8.79 -1.25
CA SER A 70 12.22 7.39 -1.56
C SER A 70 11.64 6.43 -0.52
N ILE A 71 11.79 6.74 0.78
CA ILE A 71 11.19 5.95 1.87
C ILE A 71 9.67 5.90 1.72
N PHE A 72 9.04 7.04 1.46
CA PHE A 72 7.59 7.06 1.29
C PHE A 72 7.12 6.32 0.02
N LYS A 73 7.88 6.38 -1.08
CA LYS A 73 7.60 5.55 -2.27
C LYS A 73 7.63 4.06 -1.93
N ILE A 74 8.62 3.63 -1.15
CA ILE A 74 8.74 2.25 -0.68
C ILE A 74 7.50 1.85 0.14
N ILE A 75 7.09 2.68 1.10
CA ILE A 75 5.91 2.44 1.94
C ILE A 75 4.64 2.34 1.07
N GLY A 76 4.46 3.25 0.12
CA GLY A 76 3.32 3.23 -0.80
C GLY A 76 3.27 1.95 -1.64
N ILE A 77 4.40 1.53 -2.20
CA ILE A 77 4.51 0.29 -2.98
C ILE A 77 4.21 -0.93 -2.12
N ALA A 78 4.69 -0.96 -0.87
CA ALA A 78 4.39 -2.05 0.06
C ALA A 78 2.88 -2.19 0.30
N TYR A 79 2.18 -1.09 0.60
CA TYR A 79 0.73 -1.13 0.82
C TYR A 79 -0.06 -1.48 -0.44
N ILE A 80 0.30 -0.92 -1.60
CA ILE A 80 -0.37 -1.22 -2.88
C ILE A 80 -0.18 -2.69 -3.25
N SER A 81 1.05 -3.20 -3.12
CA SER A 81 1.38 -4.59 -3.44
C SER A 81 0.68 -5.57 -2.51
N GLU A 82 0.65 -5.31 -1.20
CA GLU A 82 -0.04 -6.15 -0.23
C GLU A 82 -1.55 -6.15 -0.50
N PHE A 83 -2.13 -4.97 -0.71
CA PHE A 83 -3.55 -4.84 -1.00
C PHE A 83 -3.94 -5.56 -2.30
N GLY A 84 -3.16 -5.40 -3.37
CA GLY A 84 -3.37 -6.11 -4.63
C GLY A 84 -3.27 -7.63 -4.47
N ALA A 85 -2.29 -8.11 -3.68
CA ALA A 85 -2.15 -9.53 -3.38
C ALA A 85 -3.35 -10.07 -2.59
N GLN A 86 -3.86 -9.33 -1.61
CA GLN A 86 -5.06 -9.72 -0.84
C GLN A 86 -6.29 -9.82 -1.75
N ILE A 87 -6.50 -8.90 -2.69
CA ILE A 87 -7.59 -9.01 -3.68
C ILE A 87 -7.47 -10.29 -4.51
N CYS A 88 -6.26 -10.64 -4.95
CA CYS A 88 -6.03 -11.89 -5.67
C CYS A 88 -6.35 -13.12 -4.79
N ARG A 89 -5.97 -13.10 -3.50
CA ARG A 89 -6.31 -14.17 -2.54
C ARG A 89 -7.82 -14.29 -2.32
N ASP A 90 -8.52 -13.17 -2.17
CA ASP A 90 -9.97 -13.11 -2.02
C ASP A 90 -10.71 -13.68 -3.24
N SER A 91 -10.05 -13.66 -4.40
CA SER A 91 -10.54 -14.25 -5.65
C SER A 91 -10.25 -15.74 -5.81
N GLY A 92 -9.52 -16.35 -4.86
CA GLY A 92 -9.04 -17.74 -4.94
C GLY A 92 -7.72 -17.90 -5.70
N GLU A 93 -7.10 -16.81 -6.15
CA GLU A 93 -5.89 -16.82 -7.00
C GLU A 93 -4.61 -16.62 -6.18
N GLU A 94 -4.28 -17.58 -5.31
CA GLU A 94 -3.13 -17.49 -4.40
C GLU A 94 -1.77 -17.45 -5.15
N ALA A 95 -1.65 -18.19 -6.25
CA ALA A 95 -0.44 -18.18 -7.08
C ALA A 95 -0.19 -16.81 -7.73
N ILE A 96 -1.25 -16.08 -8.09
CA ILE A 96 -1.15 -14.71 -8.63
C ILE A 96 -0.79 -13.75 -7.49
N ALA A 97 -1.47 -13.87 -6.35
CA ALA A 97 -1.18 -13.05 -5.16
C ALA A 97 0.30 -13.10 -4.77
N PHE A 98 0.88 -14.31 -4.72
CA PHE A 98 2.31 -14.48 -4.42
C PHE A 98 3.21 -13.75 -5.42
N LYS A 99 2.89 -13.80 -6.72
CA LYS A 99 3.66 -13.11 -7.76
C LYS A 99 3.57 -11.59 -7.65
N VAL A 100 2.39 -11.07 -7.28
CA VAL A 100 2.19 -9.63 -7.03
C VAL A 100 3.07 -9.19 -5.84
N GLU A 101 3.00 -9.92 -4.72
CA GLU A 101 3.80 -9.63 -3.52
C GLU A 101 5.31 -9.69 -3.80
N LEU A 102 5.75 -10.72 -4.54
CA LEU A 102 7.14 -10.86 -4.95
C LEU A 102 7.60 -9.68 -5.81
N GLY A 103 6.78 -9.25 -6.78
CA GLY A 103 7.04 -8.07 -7.61
C GLY A 103 7.22 -6.81 -6.78
N GLY A 104 6.32 -6.55 -5.83
CA GLY A 104 6.44 -5.42 -4.90
C GLY A 104 7.73 -5.45 -4.09
N LYS A 105 8.08 -6.62 -3.52
CA LYS A 105 9.32 -6.81 -2.76
C LYS A 105 10.58 -6.53 -3.58
N ILE A 106 10.62 -6.99 -4.83
CA ILE A 106 11.76 -6.75 -5.73
C ILE A 106 11.89 -5.25 -6.04
N ILE A 107 10.78 -4.57 -6.34
CA ILE A 107 10.79 -3.12 -6.60
C ILE A 107 11.29 -2.36 -5.37
N ILE A 108 10.83 -2.73 -4.17
CA ILE A 108 11.29 -2.13 -2.91
C ILE A 108 12.80 -2.34 -2.73
N MET A 109 13.32 -3.54 -2.98
CA MET A 109 14.76 -3.81 -2.87
C MET A 109 15.58 -2.94 -3.82
N VAL A 110 15.14 -2.77 -5.06
CA VAL A 110 15.82 -1.90 -6.04
C VAL A 110 15.82 -0.43 -5.57
N LEU A 111 14.69 0.05 -5.03
CA LEU A 111 14.60 1.43 -4.50
C LEU A 111 15.37 1.66 -3.21
N ALA A 112 15.63 0.61 -2.43
CA ALA A 112 16.42 0.69 -1.20
C ALA A 112 17.93 0.76 -1.47
N LEU A 113 18.41 0.26 -2.61
CA LEU A 113 19.83 0.19 -2.94
C LEU A 113 20.54 1.55 -2.92
N PRO A 114 20.01 2.64 -3.51
CA PRO A 114 20.65 3.96 -3.46
C PRO A 114 20.78 4.50 -2.03
N ILE A 115 19.80 4.23 -1.17
CA ILE A 115 19.81 4.65 0.23
C ILE A 115 20.94 3.92 0.96
N LEU A 116 21.06 2.61 0.76
CA LEU A 116 22.12 1.78 1.34
C LEU A 116 23.52 2.30 0.93
N LEU A 117 23.72 2.56 -0.36
CA LEU A 117 24.98 3.10 -0.89
C LEU A 117 25.33 4.47 -0.28
N SER A 118 24.32 5.33 -0.10
CA SER A 118 24.50 6.66 0.47
C SER A 118 24.95 6.60 1.93
N VAL A 119 24.34 5.70 2.72
CA VAL A 119 24.76 5.45 4.10
C VAL A 119 26.18 4.90 4.16
N PHE A 120 26.51 3.94 3.28
CA PHE A 120 27.86 3.38 3.20
C PHE A 120 28.92 4.46 2.90
N ASN A 121 28.64 5.34 1.92
CA ASN A 121 29.51 6.47 1.59
C ASN A 121 29.67 7.46 2.75
N LEU A 122 28.61 7.69 3.54
CA LEU A 122 28.69 8.56 4.72
C LEU A 122 29.62 7.95 5.78
N ILE A 123 29.50 6.64 6.03
CA ILE A 123 30.36 5.92 6.98
C ILE A 123 31.83 5.97 6.52
N THR A 124 32.11 5.69 5.24
CA THR A 124 33.49 5.71 4.73
C THR A 124 34.11 7.11 4.79
N LYS A 125 33.33 8.15 4.55
CA LYS A 125 33.77 9.56 4.66
C LYS A 125 34.02 10.02 6.10
N LEU A 126 33.41 9.37 7.10
CA LEU A 126 33.66 9.66 8.51
C LEU A 126 34.84 8.86 9.08
N MET A 127 35.18 7.71 8.47
CA MET A 127 36.33 6.89 8.85
C MET A 127 37.66 7.34 8.26
N LEU A 128 37.65 7.98 7.09
CA LEU A 128 38.83 8.53 6.40
C LEU A 128 38.99 10.02 6.69
#